data_AF-A0A8J7JM52-F1
#
_entry.id   AF-A0A8J7JM52-F1
#
_cell.length_a   1.000
_cell.length_b   1.000
_cell.length_c   1.000
_cell.angle_alpha   90.00
_cell.angle_beta   90.00
_cell.angle_gamma   90.00
#
_symmetry.space_group_name_H-M   'P 1'
#
loop_
_entity.id
_entity.type
_entity.pdbx_description
1 polymer ?
#
loop_
_entity_poly.entity_id
_entity_poly.type
_entity_poly.pdbx_seq_one_letter_code
_entity_poly.pdbx_strand_id
1 'polypeptide(L)'
;MQGYELIKKIDTDRREHPERMFIKWWRNEEDFIDFDLVTRFMDGYAYGTEISGFELIGMDEMWRAVESRSKGKATRTKSGDDWVVRWTPPEGAEDVDFKTEYPYTPETLLKVLDAETGDNYVD
;
A
#
# COMPACT_ATOMS: atom_id res chain seq x y z
N MET A 1 -17.12 -0.49 12.81
CA MET A 1 -17.31 -1.96 12.90
C MET A 1 -16.67 -2.46 14.19
N GLN A 2 -17.14 -3.51 14.87
CA GLN A 2 -16.36 -4.09 15.98
C GLN A 2 -15.11 -4.78 15.43
N GLY A 3 -13.94 -4.58 16.05
CA GLY A 3 -12.65 -4.99 15.48
C GLY A 3 -12.53 -6.48 15.12
N TYR A 4 -13.19 -7.35 15.88
CA TYR A 4 -13.21 -8.79 15.59
C TYR A 4 -13.96 -9.16 14.31
N GLU A 5 -15.10 -8.53 14.05
CA GLU A 5 -15.89 -8.79 12.83
C GLU A 5 -15.19 -8.20 11.59
N LEU A 6 -14.43 -7.12 11.78
CA LEU A 6 -13.58 -6.57 10.72
C LEU A 6 -12.48 -7.54 10.31
N ILE A 7 -11.69 -8.05 11.27
CA ILE A 7 -10.59 -8.99 10.99
C ILE A 7 -11.10 -10.27 10.32
N LYS A 8 -12.25 -10.80 10.77
CA LYS A 8 -12.90 -11.91 10.07
C LYS A 8 -13.22 -11.59 8.62
N LYS A 9 -13.82 -10.42 8.35
CA LYS A 9 -14.19 -10.03 6.99
C LYS A 9 -12.95 -9.90 6.11
N ILE A 10 -11.88 -9.28 6.61
CA ILE A 10 -10.60 -9.17 5.91
C ILE A 10 -10.01 -10.57 5.63
N ASP A 11 -10.00 -11.46 6.61
CA ASP A 11 -9.47 -12.81 6.43
C ASP A 11 -10.29 -13.65 5.44
N THR A 12 -11.62 -13.53 5.45
CA THR A 12 -12.49 -14.16 4.44
C THR A 12 -12.17 -13.63 3.04
N ASP A 13 -12.18 -12.31 2.86
CA ASP A 13 -11.98 -11.67 1.56
C ASP A 13 -10.58 -11.98 0.99
N ARG A 14 -9.55 -11.99 1.86
CA ARG A 14 -8.17 -12.41 1.51
C ARG A 14 -8.11 -13.85 1.02
N ARG A 15 -8.86 -14.78 1.63
CA ARG A 15 -8.86 -16.20 1.23
C ARG A 15 -9.58 -16.42 -0.09
N GLU A 16 -10.62 -15.64 -0.37
CA GLU A 16 -11.36 -15.66 -1.63
C GLU A 16 -10.57 -15.00 -2.77
N HIS A 17 -9.72 -14.03 -2.43
CA HIS A 17 -8.93 -13.23 -3.37
C HIS A 17 -7.45 -13.14 -2.97
N PRO A 18 -6.67 -14.23 -3.07
CA PRO A 18 -5.27 -14.27 -2.64
C PRO A 18 -4.34 -13.32 -3.41
N GLU A 19 -4.75 -12.87 -4.60
CA GLU A 19 -4.06 -11.85 -5.39
C GLU A 19 -4.17 -10.43 -4.80
N ARG A 20 -5.13 -10.19 -3.89
CA ARG A 20 -5.34 -8.91 -3.24
C ARG A 20 -4.54 -8.83 -1.94
N MET A 21 -3.25 -8.54 -2.10
CA MET A 21 -2.27 -8.54 -1.02
C MET A 21 -2.14 -7.22 -0.25
N PHE A 22 -2.82 -6.17 -0.70
CA PHE A 22 -2.87 -4.88 0.00
C PHE A 22 -4.26 -4.62 0.57
N ILE A 23 -4.30 -3.86 1.66
CA ILE A 23 -5.52 -3.29 2.22
C ILE A 23 -5.44 -1.77 2.11
N LYS A 24 -6.43 -1.17 1.46
CA LYS A 24 -6.76 0.25 1.56
C LYS A 24 -7.80 0.40 2.66
N TRP A 25 -7.60 1.25 3.65
CA TRP A 25 -8.55 1.43 4.75
C TRP A 25 -8.71 2.90 5.13
N TRP A 26 -9.84 3.23 5.76
CA TRP A 26 -10.19 4.61 6.13
C TRP A 26 -10.96 4.70 7.45
N ARG A 27 -10.83 5.84 8.14
CA ARG A 27 -11.54 6.17 9.39
C ARG A 27 -12.82 6.95 9.13
N ASN A 28 -12.75 7.95 8.27
CA ASN A 28 -13.86 8.60 7.60
C ASN A 28 -13.38 8.84 6.16
N GLU A 29 -14.27 8.70 5.16
CA GLU A 29 -13.85 8.76 3.73
C GLU A 29 -13.20 10.10 3.36
N GLU A 30 -13.39 11.15 4.17
CA GLU A 30 -12.90 12.50 3.90
C GLU A 30 -11.63 12.91 4.66
N ASP A 31 -11.15 12.15 5.64
CA ASP A 31 -10.07 12.62 6.55
C ASP A 31 -8.80 11.75 6.59
N PHE A 32 -8.89 10.48 6.22
CA PHE A 32 -7.76 9.55 6.33
C PHE A 32 -7.96 8.35 5.43
N ILE A 33 -6.98 8.10 4.56
CA ILE A 33 -6.84 6.86 3.81
C ILE A 33 -5.42 6.36 4.06
N ASP A 34 -5.28 5.05 4.21
CA ASP A 34 -3.96 4.44 4.35
C ASP A 34 -3.92 3.08 3.67
N PHE A 35 -2.72 2.66 3.31
CA PHE A 35 -2.46 1.43 2.60
C PHE A 35 -1.50 0.56 3.41
N ASP A 36 -1.73 -0.73 3.40
CA ASP A 36 -0.83 -1.68 4.04
C ASP A 36 -0.83 -3.03 3.30
N LEU A 37 0.15 -3.89 3.58
CA LEU A 37 0.04 -5.32 3.27
C LEU A 37 -1.00 -5.94 4.20
N VAL A 38 -1.89 -6.76 3.65
CA VAL A 38 -2.95 -7.41 4.43
C VAL A 38 -2.39 -8.20 5.61
N THR A 39 -1.26 -8.90 5.42
CA THR A 39 -0.59 -9.66 6.47
C THR A 39 -0.04 -8.75 7.57
N ARG A 40 0.74 -7.71 7.20
CA ARG A 40 1.30 -6.74 8.15
C ARG A 40 0.21 -6.05 8.96
N PHE A 41 -0.87 -5.65 8.27
CA PHE A 41 -2.03 -5.02 8.87
C PHE A 41 -2.72 -5.92 9.90
N MET A 42 -2.98 -7.18 9.56
CA MET A 42 -3.65 -8.12 10.48
C MET A 42 -2.77 -8.46 11.68
N ASP A 43 -1.46 -8.63 11.48
CA ASP A 43 -0.51 -8.93 12.56
C ASP A 43 -0.33 -7.73 13.51
N GLY A 44 -0.39 -6.51 12.97
CA GLY A 44 -0.25 -5.25 13.71
C GLY A 44 -1.56 -4.67 14.25
N TYR A 45 -2.72 -5.29 13.97
CA TYR A 45 -4.02 -4.73 14.30
C TYR A 45 -4.20 -4.56 15.82
N ALA A 46 -4.14 -3.31 16.27
CA ALA A 46 -4.39 -2.96 17.67
C ALA A 46 -5.90 -2.92 17.96
N TYR A 47 -6.30 -3.51 19.08
CA TYR A 47 -7.67 -3.40 19.56
C TYR A 47 -8.01 -1.92 19.83
N GLY A 48 -8.94 -1.36 19.05
CA GLY A 48 -9.33 0.04 19.15
C GLY A 48 -8.98 0.90 17.93
N THR A 49 -8.29 0.36 16.93
CA THR A 49 -8.14 1.06 15.63
C THR A 49 -9.53 1.27 15.02
N GLU A 50 -9.92 2.54 14.91
CA GLU A 50 -11.16 2.95 14.28
C GLU A 50 -11.05 2.78 12.78
N ILE A 51 -11.96 2.00 12.20
CA ILE A 51 -12.02 1.71 10.76
C ILE A 51 -13.47 1.76 10.35
N SER A 52 -13.78 2.65 9.41
CA SER A 52 -15.10 2.80 8.81
C SER A 52 -15.26 1.92 7.58
N GLY A 53 -14.18 1.70 6.82
CA GLY A 53 -14.21 0.80 5.68
C GLY A 53 -12.82 0.37 5.24
N PHE A 54 -12.81 -0.63 4.36
CA PHE A 54 -11.61 -1.13 3.73
C PHE A 54 -11.94 -1.72 2.35
N GLU A 55 -10.92 -1.82 1.53
CA GLU A 55 -10.91 -2.50 0.24
C GLU A 55 -9.60 -3.30 0.13
N LEU A 56 -9.69 -4.56 -0.27
CA LEU A 56 -8.49 -5.33 -0.61
C LEU A 56 -8.17 -5.10 -2.08
N ILE A 57 -6.90 -4.83 -2.39
CA ILE A 57 -6.45 -4.53 -3.75
C ILE A 57 -5.20 -5.33 -4.12
N GLY A 58 -5.00 -5.54 -5.41
CA GLY A 58 -3.85 -6.22 -5.99
C GLY A 58 -2.75 -5.27 -6.46
N MET A 59 -1.75 -5.85 -7.13
CA MET A 59 -0.56 -5.14 -7.62
C MET A 59 -0.88 -4.02 -8.61
N ASP A 60 -1.85 -4.21 -9.51
CA ASP A 60 -2.16 -3.21 -10.55
C ASP A 60 -2.88 -1.99 -9.97
N GLU A 61 -3.81 -2.18 -9.02
CA GLU A 61 -4.46 -1.08 -8.32
C GLU A 61 -3.47 -0.31 -7.43
N MET A 62 -2.59 -1.02 -6.72
CA MET A 62 -1.53 -0.38 -5.94
C MET A 62 -0.55 0.40 -6.83
N TRP A 63 -0.17 -0.14 -7.99
CA TRP A 63 0.65 0.59 -8.95
C TRP A 63 -0.01 1.89 -9.42
N ARG A 64 -1.33 1.89 -9.68
CA ARG A 64 -2.05 3.12 -10.05
C ARG A 64 -2.00 4.18 -8.94
N ALA A 65 -2.07 3.76 -7.67
CA ALA A 65 -1.92 4.68 -6.53
C ALA A 65 -0.51 5.30 -6.50
N VAL A 66 0.53 4.47 -6.67
CA VAL A 66 1.93 4.92 -6.76
C VAL A 66 2.15 5.87 -7.94
N GLU A 67 1.65 5.53 -9.13
CA GLU A 67 1.79 6.33 -10.34
C GLU A 67 1.13 7.70 -10.18
N SER A 68 -0.08 7.73 -9.61
CA SER A 68 -0.82 8.96 -9.33
C SER A 68 -0.06 9.86 -8.35
N ARG A 69 0.43 9.32 -7.23
CA ARG A 69 1.09 10.09 -6.16
C ARG A 69 2.48 10.56 -6.51
N SER A 70 3.27 9.71 -7.18
CA SER A 70 4.65 10.03 -7.54
C SER A 70 4.77 11.09 -8.64
N LYS A 71 3.69 11.43 -9.35
CA LYS A 71 3.66 12.44 -10.42
C LYS A 71 4.74 12.20 -11.49
N GLY A 72 4.94 10.93 -11.84
CA GLY A 72 5.93 10.49 -12.85
C GLY A 72 7.36 10.27 -12.32
N LYS A 73 7.61 10.44 -11.02
CA LYS A 73 8.91 10.10 -10.41
C LYS A 73 9.13 8.61 -10.24
N ALA A 74 8.06 7.82 -10.15
CA ALA A 74 8.10 6.37 -10.17
C ALA A 74 7.68 5.85 -11.55
N THR A 75 8.45 4.91 -12.10
CA THR A 75 8.14 4.25 -13.37
C THR A 75 8.35 2.75 -13.25
N ARG A 76 7.44 1.96 -13.84
CA ARG A 76 7.55 0.50 -13.94
C ARG A 76 8.19 0.15 -15.28
N THR A 77 9.36 -0.47 -15.26
CA THR A 77 10.11 -0.85 -16.48
C THR A 77 10.57 -2.30 -16.41
N LYS A 78 10.85 -2.90 -17.57
CA LYS A 78 11.44 -4.23 -17.64
C LYS A 78 12.97 -4.12 -17.49
N SER A 79 13.58 -5.00 -16.70
CA SER A 79 15.02 -5.17 -16.56
C SER A 79 15.35 -6.65 -16.77
N GLY A 80 15.79 -7.01 -17.98
CA GLY A 80 15.88 -8.41 -18.40
C GLY A 80 14.51 -9.08 -18.49
N ASP A 81 14.30 -10.13 -17.70
CA ASP A 81 13.03 -10.86 -17.61
C ASP A 81 12.13 -10.37 -16.47
N ASP A 82 12.67 -9.54 -15.56
CA ASP A 82 11.95 -9.05 -14.38
C ASP A 82 11.37 -7.65 -14.60
N TRP A 83 10.35 -7.32 -13.79
CA TRP A 83 9.84 -5.96 -13.65
C TRP A 83 10.52 -5.25 -12.49
N VAL A 84 10.89 -4.00 -12.70
CA VAL A 84 11.49 -3.13 -11.68
C VAL A 84 10.76 -1.80 -11.60
N VAL A 85 10.80 -1.20 -10.43
CA VAL A 85 10.39 0.18 -10.18
C VAL A 85 11.64 1.05 -10.21
N ARG A 86 11.70 1.99 -11.15
CA ARG A 86 12.68 3.08 -11.15
C ARG A 86 12.04 4.28 -10.50
N TRP A 87 12.61 4.71 -9.39
CA TRP A 87 12.01 5.75 -8.57
C TRP A 87 13.09 6.66 -8.00
N THR A 88 12.80 7.96 -8.00
CA THR A 88 13.59 8.97 -7.30
C THR A 88 12.82 9.42 -6.07
N PRO A 89 13.26 9.04 -4.86
CA PRO A 89 12.57 9.40 -3.62
C PRO A 89 12.42 10.93 -3.47
N PRO A 90 11.34 11.42 -2.86
CA PRO A 90 11.21 12.83 -2.53
C PRO A 90 12.30 13.27 -1.54
N GLU A 91 12.66 14.56 -1.58
CA GLU A 91 13.61 15.12 -0.61
C GLU A 91 13.06 14.95 0.82
N GLY A 92 13.90 14.45 1.73
CA GLY A 92 13.50 14.21 3.11
C GLY A 92 12.75 12.90 3.37
N ALA A 93 12.63 12.01 2.37
CA ALA A 93 12.12 10.66 2.62
C ALA A 93 13.01 9.92 3.63
N GLU A 94 12.44 9.51 4.76
CA GLU A 94 13.11 8.71 5.78
C GLU A 94 13.02 7.22 5.42
N ASP A 95 13.95 6.41 5.92
CA ASP A 95 13.96 4.95 5.74
C ASP A 95 13.96 4.42 4.29
N VAL A 96 14.32 5.27 3.32
CA VAL A 96 14.49 4.86 1.93
C VAL A 96 15.96 4.55 1.61
N ASP A 97 16.24 3.30 1.24
CA ASP A 97 17.51 2.97 0.56
C ASP A 97 17.54 3.71 -0.77
N PHE A 98 18.46 4.64 -1.00
CA PHE A 98 18.57 5.39 -2.27
C PHE A 98 19.12 4.52 -3.41
N LYS A 99 18.30 3.58 -3.90
CA LYS A 99 18.58 2.76 -5.08
C LYS A 99 17.90 3.38 -6.29
N THR A 100 18.51 3.23 -7.46
CA THR A 100 17.89 3.67 -8.72
C THR A 100 16.83 2.68 -9.22
N GLU A 101 16.95 1.41 -8.83
CA GLU A 101 16.03 0.33 -9.22
C GLU A 101 15.65 -0.50 -8.01
N TYR A 102 14.36 -0.80 -7.90
CA TYR A 102 13.78 -1.67 -6.90
C TYR A 102 13.00 -2.80 -7.59
N PRO A 103 12.96 -4.02 -7.02
CA PRO A 103 12.17 -5.09 -7.60
C PRO A 103 10.67 -4.75 -7.54
N TYR A 104 9.90 -5.13 -8.57
CA TYR A 104 8.44 -4.91 -8.58
C TYR A 104 7.72 -5.91 -7.67
N THR A 105 7.76 -5.65 -6.36
CA THR A 105 7.15 -6.47 -5.32
C THR A 105 6.15 -5.65 -4.50
N PRO A 106 5.28 -6.32 -3.71
CA PRO A 106 4.30 -5.62 -2.89
C PRO A 106 4.94 -4.64 -1.91
N GLU A 107 6.01 -5.06 -1.26
CA GLU A 107 6.77 -4.28 -0.29
C GLU A 107 7.37 -3.03 -0.93
N THR A 108 7.90 -3.15 -2.15
CA THR A 108 8.43 -1.99 -2.90
C THR A 108 7.32 -1.00 -3.20
N LEU A 109 6.17 -1.44 -3.68
CA LEU A 109 5.09 -0.53 -4.06
C LEU A 109 4.54 0.23 -2.85
N LEU A 110 4.35 -0.47 -1.73
CA LEU A 110 3.92 0.15 -0.49
C LEU A 110 4.96 1.17 0.00
N LYS A 111 6.24 0.79 0.03
CA LYS A 111 7.33 1.69 0.42
C LYS A 111 7.39 2.97 -0.42
N VAL A 112 7.21 2.84 -1.74
CA VAL A 112 7.20 4.00 -2.64
C VAL A 112 6.00 4.89 -2.33
N LEU A 113 4.82 4.30 -2.11
CA LEU A 113 3.61 5.05 -1.79
C LEU A 113 3.78 5.82 -0.47
N ASP A 114 4.19 5.14 0.59
CA ASP A 114 4.43 5.67 1.93
C ASP A 114 5.38 6.88 1.89
N ALA A 115 6.49 6.75 1.15
CA ALA A 115 7.45 7.84 0.98
C ALA A 115 6.91 9.03 0.16
N GLU A 116 6.06 8.79 -0.85
CA GLU A 116 5.46 9.87 -1.65
C GLU A 116 4.32 10.60 -0.91
N THR A 117 3.71 9.96 0.10
CA THR A 117 2.64 10.55 0.91
C THR A 117 3.10 11.03 2.28
N GLY A 118 4.29 10.65 2.72
CA GLY A 118 4.77 10.92 4.09
C GLY A 118 3.92 10.19 5.13
N ASP A 119 3.57 8.93 4.85
CA ASP A 119 2.68 8.07 5.66
C ASP A 119 1.27 8.65 5.88
N ASN A 120 0.83 9.59 5.04
CA ASN A 120 -0.48 10.21 5.14
C ASN A 120 -1.12 10.36 3.75
N TYR A 121 -1.80 9.30 3.29
CA TYR A 121 -2.52 9.35 2.03
C TYR A 121 -3.85 10.12 2.20
N VAL A 122 -4.04 11.15 1.39
CA VAL A 122 -5.30 11.91 1.29
C VAL A 122 -5.70 11.95 -0.17
N ASP A 123 -6.94 11.58 -0.52
CA ASP A 123 -7.39 11.51 -1.92
C ASP A 123 -7.27 12.86 -2.64
#